data_AF-A0A4R3NP32-F1
#
_entry.id   AF-A0A4R3NP32-F1
#
_cell.length_a   1.000
_cell.length_b   1.000
_cell.length_c   1.000
_cell.angle_alpha   90.00
_cell.angle_beta   90.00
_cell.angle_gamma   90.00
#
_symmetry.space_group_name_H-M   'P 1'
#
loop_
_entity.id
_entity.type
_entity.pdbx_description
1 polymer ?
#
loop_
_entity_poly.entity_id
_entity_poly.type
_entity_poly.pdbx_seq_one_letter_code
_entity_poly.pdbx_strand_id
1 'polypeptide(L)' 'MLSDTMRNLRKTTFQDDPEMTILLHMFEMEAREMENRIFLLSGRPHVPLDGMLITPTENGSEEVKHG' A
#
# COMPACT_ATOMS: atom_id res chain seq x y z
N MET A 1 3.00 -0.66 1.57
CA MET A 1 2.08 -0.29 0.47
C MET A 1 0.86 -1.21 0.55
N LEU A 2 -0.21 -0.97 -0.23
CA LEU A 2 -1.43 -1.81 -0.18
C LEU A 2 -1.12 -3.27 -0.56
N SER A 3 -0.26 -3.49 -1.55
CA SER A 3 0.18 -4.82 -1.95
C SER A 3 0.89 -5.57 -0.80
N ASP A 4 1.63 -4.85 0.06
CA ASP A 4 2.25 -5.44 1.25
C ASP A 4 1.22 -5.84 2.31
N THR A 5 0.17 -5.02 2.50
CA THR A 5 -0.94 -5.36 3.41
C THR A 5 -1.64 -6.64 2.96
N MET A 6 -1.93 -6.76 1.66
CA MET A 6 -2.54 -7.97 1.08
C MET A 6 -1.64 -9.20 1.23
N ARG A 7 -0.34 -9.04 0.97
CA ARG A 7 0.65 -10.09 1.18
C ARG A 7 0.68 -10.56 2.64
N ASN A 8 0.65 -9.62 3.59
CA ASN A 8 0.68 -9.93 5.01
C ASN A 8 -0.61 -10.62 5.46
N LEU A 9 -1.77 -10.15 4.99
CA LEU A 9 -3.07 -10.76 5.27
C LEU A 9 -3.11 -12.23 4.78
N ARG A 10 -2.65 -12.48 3.55
CA ARG A 10 -2.52 -13.84 3.00
C ARG A 10 -1.61 -14.73 3.86
N LYS A 11 -0.46 -14.20 4.31
CA LYS A 11 0.55 -14.96 5.08
C LYS A 11 0.17 -15.19 6.54
N THR A 12 -0.72 -14.39 7.12
CA THR A 12 -0.99 -14.43 8.57
C THR A 12 -2.39 -14.93 8.91
N THR A 13 -3.38 -14.69 8.05
CA THR A 13 -4.79 -14.97 8.38
C THR A 13 -5.37 -16.12 7.54
N PHE A 14 -4.98 -16.21 6.27
CA PHE A 14 -5.62 -17.13 5.31
C PHE A 14 -4.69 -18.20 4.75
N GLN A 15 -3.55 -18.46 5.42
CA GLN A 15 -2.55 -19.40 4.91
C GLN A 15 -3.11 -20.81 4.69
N ASP A 16 -4.08 -21.23 5.51
CA ASP A 16 -4.69 -22.56 5.45
C ASP A 16 -5.97 -22.61 4.57
N ASP A 17 -6.34 -21.50 3.94
CA ASP A 17 -7.47 -21.39 3.00
C ASP A 17 -6.93 -21.15 1.57
N PRO A 18 -6.90 -22.19 0.71
CA PRO A 18 -6.35 -22.08 -0.63
C PRO A 18 -7.12 -21.10 -1.54
N GLU A 19 -8.44 -21.03 -1.40
CA GLU A 19 -9.28 -20.15 -2.22
C GLU A 19 -9.01 -18.69 -1.86
N MET A 20 -8.99 -18.38 -0.56
CA MET A 20 -8.65 -17.05 -0.07
C MET A 20 -7.20 -16.68 -0.37
N THR A 21 -6.28 -17.65 -0.32
CA THR A 21 -4.87 -17.44 -0.68
C THR A 21 -4.72 -17.01 -2.14
N ILE A 22 -5.43 -17.67 -3.06
CA ILE A 22 -5.43 -17.33 -4.49
C ILE A 22 -6.07 -15.95 -4.70
N LEU A 23 -7.24 -15.71 -4.11
CA LEU A 23 -7.95 -14.44 -4.24
C LEU A 23 -7.09 -13.25 -3.74
N LEU A 24 -6.50 -13.37 -2.55
CA LEU A 24 -5.61 -12.35 -2.00
C LEU A 24 -4.34 -12.17 -2.82
N HIS A 25 -3.85 -13.23 -3.47
CA HIS A 25 -2.73 -13.09 -4.40
C HIS A 25 -3.09 -12.26 -5.63
N MET A 26 -4.29 -12.48 -6.21
CA MET A 26 -4.77 -11.69 -7.34
C MET A 26 -4.93 -10.22 -6.95
N PHE A 27 -5.50 -9.95 -5.77
CA PHE A 27 -5.59 -8.58 -5.25
C PHE A 27 -4.23 -7.96 -4.95
N GLU A 28 -3.26 -8.72 -4.43
CA GLU A 28 -1.87 -8.23 -4.26
C GLU A 28 -1.28 -7.77 -5.60
N MET A 29 -1.48 -8.54 -6.68
CA MET A 29 -0.97 -8.21 -8.01
C MET A 29 -1.59 -6.94 -8.57
N GLU A 30 -2.92 -6.81 -8.50
CA GLU A 30 -3.63 -5.61 -8.96
C GLU A 30 -3.23 -4.38 -8.14
N ALA A 31 -3.11 -4.53 -6.81
CA ALA A 31 -2.63 -3.45 -5.94
C ALA A 31 -1.23 -2.98 -6.33
N ARG A 32 -0.31 -3.91 -6.65
CA ARG A 32 1.05 -3.58 -7.10
C ARG A 32 1.04 -2.85 -8.44
N GLU A 33 0.19 -3.25 -9.37
CA GLU A 33 0.08 -2.57 -10.65
C GLU A 33 -0.45 -1.14 -10.50
N MET A 34 -1.48 -0.95 -9.67
CA MET A 34 -1.97 0.40 -9.35
C MET A 34 -0.89 1.26 -8.70
N GLU A 35 -0.14 0.71 -7.75
CA GLU A 35 1.00 1.37 -7.11
C GLU A 35 2.07 1.81 -8.12
N ASN A 36 2.44 0.93 -9.05
CA ASN A 36 3.40 1.23 -10.12
C ASN A 36 2.91 2.37 -11.02
N ARG A 37 1.64 2.34 -11.43
CA ARG A 37 1.03 3.38 -12.27
C ARG A 37 1.01 4.73 -11.56
N ILE A 38 0.65 4.75 -10.27
CA ILE A 38 0.68 5.97 -9.47
C ILE A 38 2.10 6.50 -9.36
N PHE A 39 3.08 5.64 -9.11
CA PHE A 39 4.49 6.03 -9.06
C PHE A 39 4.97 6.62 -10.40
N LEU A 40 4.64 5.99 -11.52
CA LEU A 40 4.97 6.47 -12.86
C LEU A 40 4.39 7.87 -13.14
N LEU A 41 3.16 8.15 -12.70
CA LEU A 41 2.48 9.42 -12.94
C LEU A 41 2.94 10.54 -12.00
N SER A 42 3.28 10.20 -10.75
CA SER A 42 3.56 11.18 -9.70
C SER A 42 5.05 11.35 -9.39
N GLY A 43 5.90 10.42 -9.84
CA GLY A 43 7.31 10.34 -9.49
C GLY A 43 7.59 10.00 -8.03
N ARG A 44 6.56 9.65 -7.23
CA ARG A 44 6.69 9.40 -5.79
C ARG A 44 5.87 8.19 -5.34
N PRO A 45 6.34 7.41 -4.36
CA PRO A 45 5.55 6.32 -3.81
C PRO A 45 4.33 6.88 -3.06
N HIS A 46 3.20 6.19 -3.17
CA HIS A 46 1.97 6.55 -2.48
C HIS A 46 1.53 5.41 -1.57
N VAL A 47 0.93 5.78 -0.44
CA VAL A 47 0.36 4.81 0.52
C VAL A 47 -1.09 5.16 0.80
N PRO A 48 -1.95 4.15 1.01
CA PRO A 48 -3.33 4.40 1.45
C PRO A 48 -3.35 4.89 2.91
N LEU A 49 -4.04 6.00 3.17
CA LEU A 49 -4.37 6.52 4.49
C LEU A 49 -5.81 7.04 4.48
N ASP A 50 -6.67 6.54 5.36
CA ASP A 50 -8.08 6.96 5.50
C ASP A 50 -8.86 7.03 4.17
N GLY A 51 -8.64 6.06 3.29
CA GLY A 51 -9.30 5.99 1.98
C GLY A 51 -8.71 6.94 0.93
N MET A 52 -7.69 7.72 1.26
CA MET A 52 -6.95 8.58 0.33
C MET A 52 -5.56 8.02 0.04
N LEU A 53 -4.99 8.40 -1.11
CA LEU A 53 -3.59 8.13 -1.43
C LEU A 53 -2.76 9.33 -1.00
N ILE A 54 -1.86 9.12 -0.04
CA ILE A 54 -0.92 10.14 0.41
C ILE A 54 0.47 9.82 -0.09
N THR A 55 1.22 10.86 -0.47
CA THR A 55 2.65 10.75 -0.67
C THR A 55 3.34 10.91 0.68
N PRO A 56 4.15 9.95 1.15
CA PRO A 56 4.97 10.17 2.33
C PRO A 56 5.90 11.36 2.06
N THR A 57 5.79 12.43 2.84
CA THR A 57 6.78 13.50 2.84
C THR A 57 8.03 12.99 3.53
N GLU A 58 9.20 13.09 2.88
CA GLU A 58 10.48 12.64 3.45
C GLU A 58 10.90 13.43 4.72
N ASN A 59 10.15 14.45 5.14
CA ASN A 59 10.49 15.31 6.26
C ASN A 59 9.58 15.06 7.47
N GLY A 60 9.84 13.98 8.19
CA GLY A 60 9.43 13.86 9.58
C GLY A 60 10.43 14.56 10.51
N SER A 61 10.68 15.87 10.35
CA SER A 61 11.31 16.73 11.37
C SER A 61 11.58 18.15 10.85
N GLU A 62 10.57 18.96 10.56
CA GLU A 62 10.75 20.42 10.67
C GLU A 62 9.56 21.04 11.40
N GLU A 63 9.94 21.84 12.38
CA GLU A 63 9.15 22.48 13.43
C GLU A 63 7.82 23.08 12.93
N VAL A 64 6.71 22.69 13.56
CA VAL A 64 5.55 23.58 13.64
C VAL A 64 5.90 24.68 14.66
N LYS A 65 6.69 25.66 14.22
CA LYS A 65 6.69 27.01 14.81
C LYS A 65 5.67 27.82 14.06
N HIS A 66 4.45 27.89 14.59
CA HIS A 66 3.51 28.96 14.24
C HIS A 66 3.03 29.62 15.52
N GLY A 67 3.43 30.89 15.65
CA GLY A 67 2.68 31.99 16.28
C GLY A 67 2.42 31.90 17.76
#